data_AF-A0A1W9GY83-F1
#
_entry.id   AF-A0A1W9GY83-F1
#
_cell.length_a   1.000
_cell.length_b   1.000
_cell.length_c   1.000
_cell.angle_alpha   90.00
_cell.angle_beta   90.00
_cell.angle_gamma   90.00
#
_symmetry.space_group_name_H-M   'P 1'
#
loop_
_entity.id
_entity.type
_entity.pdbx_description
1 polymer ?
#
loop_
_entity_poly.entity_id
_entity_poly.type
_entity_poly.pdbx_seq_one_letter_code
_entity_poly.pdbx_strand_id
1 'polypeptide(L)'
;MPIIVAVNGIAEVYPAKLVTPRHPRTEAAADREHHGHHSPTLDHPALAAQIAYQQQNLDRSHPTPAVLARDLMTAPVLSLPSDSRILDAWTIMAHKGFHHIPITSLHGTLVGMLSYRDLLRHVPELIATADTGRASGKHAAEIMTPRVISATPTTDLREIARVMLEERIHAVPILDQSRHLVGILSTQDLLRGIANHGPLELWT
;
A
#
# COMPACT_ATOMS: atom_id res chain seq x y z
N MET A 1 -0.31 11.69 -5.15
CA MET A 1 -1.56 11.76 -5.97
C MET A 1 -2.64 11.06 -5.15
N PRO A 2 -3.93 11.41 -5.27
CA PRO A 2 -4.90 10.83 -4.36
C PRO A 2 -5.00 9.32 -4.53
N ILE A 3 -4.88 8.61 -3.41
CA ILE A 3 -5.21 7.20 -3.27
C ILE A 3 -6.74 7.12 -3.18
N ILE A 4 -7.29 6.00 -3.64
CA ILE A 4 -8.61 5.46 -3.29
C ILE A 4 -9.73 5.86 -4.26
N VAL A 5 -10.20 4.86 -5.01
CA VAL A 5 -11.54 4.85 -5.59
C VAL A 5 -12.35 3.85 -4.79
N ALA A 6 -13.23 4.33 -3.91
CA ALA A 6 -14.27 3.50 -3.34
C ALA A 6 -15.28 3.17 -4.46
N VAL A 7 -15.49 1.88 -4.74
CA VAL A 7 -16.43 1.46 -5.78
C VAL A 7 -17.85 1.78 -5.32
N ASN A 8 -18.38 2.94 -5.74
CA ASN A 8 -19.81 3.27 -5.94
C ASN A 8 -20.04 4.65 -6.58
N GLY A 9 -19.17 5.07 -7.52
CA GLY A 9 -19.36 6.32 -8.27
C GLY A 9 -18.92 7.59 -7.54
N ILE A 10 -18.27 7.47 -6.39
CA ILE A 10 -17.64 8.59 -5.68
C ILE A 10 -16.14 8.31 -5.61
N ALA A 11 -15.35 9.08 -6.34
CA ALA A 11 -13.91 9.12 -6.16
C ALA A 11 -13.62 9.93 -4.90
N GLU A 12 -13.46 9.26 -3.76
CA GLU A 12 -13.00 9.91 -2.54
C GLU A 12 -11.48 9.86 -2.47
N VAL A 13 -10.87 11.02 -2.66
CA VAL A 13 -9.45 11.23 -2.34
C VAL A 13 -9.25 10.92 -0.86
N TYR A 14 -8.52 9.86 -0.54
CA TYR A 14 -8.08 9.66 0.83
C TYR A 14 -6.94 10.64 1.11
N PRO A 15 -7.13 11.63 2.01
CA PRO A 15 -6.06 12.55 2.32
C PRO A 15 -4.96 11.79 3.07
N ALA A 16 -3.73 11.84 2.55
CA ALA A 16 -2.59 11.40 3.32
C ALA A 16 -2.54 12.24 4.61
N LYS A 17 -2.86 11.65 5.77
CA LYS A 17 -2.60 12.31 7.06
C LYS A 17 -1.10 12.54 7.14
N LEU A 18 -0.66 13.81 7.19
CA LEU A 18 0.74 14.11 7.43
C LEU A 18 1.16 13.43 8.74
N VAL A 19 2.21 12.60 8.67
CA VAL A 19 2.87 12.14 9.89
C VAL A 19 3.70 13.33 10.36
N THR A 20 3.33 13.91 11.49
CA THR A 20 4.15 14.93 12.13
C THR A 20 5.41 14.23 12.64
N PRO A 21 6.62 14.60 12.18
CA PRO A 21 7.84 14.00 12.70
C PRO A 21 7.92 14.26 14.21
N ARG A 22 8.24 13.22 15.00
CA ARG A 22 8.54 13.39 16.43
C ARG A 22 9.86 14.16 16.53
N HIS A 23 9.77 15.44 16.90
CA HIS A 23 10.95 16.22 17.23
C HIS A 23 11.71 15.57 18.41
N PRO A 24 13.04 15.42 18.33
CA PRO A 24 13.83 15.04 19.49
C PRO A 24 13.69 16.10 20.59
N ARG A 25 13.52 15.66 21.83
CA ARG A 25 13.49 16.52 23.02
C ARG A 25 14.83 17.26 23.13
N THR A 26 14.82 18.57 22.91
CA THR A 26 15.93 19.45 23.25
C THR A 26 15.93 19.68 24.76
N GLU A 27 16.95 19.16 25.45
CA GLU A 27 17.29 19.57 26.81
C GLU A 27 17.86 21.00 26.77
N ALA A 28 17.32 21.84 27.65
CA ALA A 28 17.76 23.21 27.86
C ALA A 28 19.05 23.23 28.70
N ALA A 29 20.02 24.04 28.27
CA ALA A 29 21.08 24.53 29.14
C ALA A 29 21.17 26.06 28.98
N ALA A 30 21.22 26.72 30.14
CA ALA A 30 21.03 28.15 30.33
C ALA A 30 22.35 28.97 30.29
N ASP A 31 22.16 30.29 30.19
CA ASP A 31 22.89 31.36 30.89
C ASP A 31 24.35 31.70 30.55
N ARG A 32 24.58 32.85 29.86
CA ARG A 32 24.98 34.17 30.43
C ARG A 32 25.74 35.08 29.44
N GLU A 33 25.56 36.38 29.69
CA GLU A 33 25.97 37.58 28.95
C GLU A 33 27.50 37.81 28.85
N HIS A 34 27.98 38.48 27.78
CA HIS A 34 28.86 39.68 27.86
C HIS A 34 29.11 40.34 26.49
N HIS A 35 29.14 41.68 26.48
CA HIS A 35 29.49 42.55 25.35
C HIS A 35 30.99 42.54 25.04
N GLY A 36 31.36 42.59 23.75
CA GLY A 36 32.72 42.92 23.31
C GLY A 36 32.82 43.05 21.78
N HIS A 37 33.21 44.23 21.29
CA HIS A 37 33.54 44.47 19.88
C HIS A 37 34.90 43.84 19.53
N HIS A 38 34.93 42.89 18.60
CA HIS A 38 36.16 42.45 17.93
C HIS A 38 35.88 42.05 16.47
N SER A 39 36.66 42.60 15.54
CA SER A 39 36.69 42.25 14.12
C SER A 39 36.99 40.75 13.92
N PRO A 40 36.29 40.00 13.03
CA PRO A 40 36.55 38.58 12.91
C PRO A 40 37.70 38.30 11.92
N THR A 41 38.79 37.79 12.46
CA THR A 41 39.87 37.08 11.77
C THR A 41 39.42 35.71 11.26
N LEU A 42 40.09 35.23 10.21
CA LEU A 42 39.83 34.03 9.39
C LEU A 42 40.09 32.68 10.10
N ASP A 43 39.59 32.47 11.32
CA ASP A 43 39.71 31.18 12.05
C ASP A 43 38.41 30.84 12.79
N HIS A 44 37.28 30.78 12.07
CA HIS A 44 35.98 30.58 12.69
C HIS A 44 35.48 29.13 12.56
N PRO A 45 35.38 28.36 13.67
CA PRO A 45 34.66 27.07 13.69
C PRO A 45 33.20 27.21 13.22
N ALA A 46 32.65 28.42 13.27
CA ALA A 46 31.35 28.77 12.70
C ALA A 46 31.32 28.66 11.16
N LEU A 47 32.39 29.03 10.46
CA LEU A 47 32.48 28.89 9.00
C LEU A 47 32.65 27.42 8.61
N ALA A 48 33.44 26.66 9.34
CA ALA A 48 33.55 25.21 9.17
C ALA A 48 32.20 24.51 9.43
N ALA A 49 31.47 24.93 10.46
CA ALA A 49 30.12 24.45 10.75
C ALA A 49 29.11 24.85 9.67
N GLN A 50 29.20 26.08 9.13
CA GLN A 50 28.36 26.54 8.03
C GLN A 50 28.64 25.77 6.74
N ILE A 51 29.91 25.53 6.40
CA ILE A 51 30.31 24.72 5.25
C ILE A 51 29.85 23.27 5.43
N ALA A 52 30.03 22.69 6.61
CA ALA A 52 29.55 21.34 6.92
C ALA A 52 28.02 21.23 6.82
N TYR A 53 27.27 22.22 7.33
CA TYR A 53 25.81 22.30 7.21
C TYR A 53 25.37 22.45 5.75
N GLN A 54 26.07 23.29 4.98
CA GLN A 54 25.77 23.52 3.57
C GLN A 54 26.09 22.28 2.72
N GLN A 55 27.19 21.58 3.00
CA GLN A 55 27.53 20.28 2.38
C GLN A 55 26.51 19.20 2.76
N GLN A 56 26.10 19.12 4.03
CA GLN A 56 25.08 18.17 4.49
C GLN A 56 23.69 18.43 3.87
N ASN A 57 23.34 19.69 3.57
CA ASN A 57 22.10 20.00 2.86
C ASN A 57 22.18 19.66 1.35
N LEU A 58 23.36 19.76 0.73
CA LEU A 58 23.56 19.41 -0.67
C LEU A 58 23.46 17.89 -0.90
N ASP A 59 24.00 17.06 0.01
CA ASP A 59 23.88 15.59 -0.08
C ASP A 59 22.45 15.07 0.13
N ARG A 60 21.58 15.85 0.79
CA ARG A 60 20.15 15.50 1.02
C ARG A 60 19.23 15.88 -0.14
N SER A 61 19.77 16.43 -1.23
CA SER A 61 18.99 17.09 -2.28
C SER A 61 18.54 16.19 -3.44
N HIS A 62 18.79 14.88 -3.39
CA HIS A 62 18.16 13.97 -4.34
C HIS A 62 16.91 13.35 -3.70
N PRO A 63 15.69 13.70 -4.17
CA PRO A 63 14.52 12.90 -3.86
C PRO A 63 14.80 11.50 -4.37
N THR A 64 14.96 10.54 -3.46
CA THR A 64 15.07 9.13 -3.84
C THR A 64 13.87 8.79 -4.73
N PRO A 65 14.07 8.16 -5.91
CA PRO A 65 12.96 7.84 -6.79
C PRO A 65 11.91 7.03 -6.02
N ALA A 66 10.68 7.54 -5.99
CA ALA A 66 9.58 6.81 -5.37
C ALA A 66 9.41 5.46 -6.09
N VAL A 67 9.45 4.37 -5.35
CA VAL A 67 9.01 3.06 -5.87
C VAL A 67 7.50 3.13 -6.06
N LEU A 68 7.04 2.79 -7.25
CA LEU A 68 5.64 2.89 -7.63
C LEU A 68 4.98 1.52 -7.59
N ALA A 69 3.64 1.51 -7.51
CA ALA A 69 2.86 0.29 -7.50
C ALA A 69 3.23 -0.66 -8.65
N ARG A 70 3.42 -0.12 -9.87
CA ARG A 70 3.79 -0.91 -11.05
C ARG A 70 5.14 -1.63 -10.94
N ASP A 71 6.03 -1.15 -10.08
CA ASP A 71 7.38 -1.69 -9.95
C ASP A 71 7.39 -2.97 -9.09
N LEU A 72 6.35 -3.19 -8.27
CA LEU A 72 6.24 -4.35 -7.37
C LEU A 72 4.94 -5.15 -7.50
N MET A 73 3.90 -4.62 -8.16
CA MET A 73 2.64 -5.32 -8.30
C MET A 73 2.82 -6.64 -9.05
N THR A 74 2.01 -7.64 -8.67
CA THR A 74 1.86 -8.84 -9.49
C THR A 74 0.97 -8.50 -10.69
N ALA A 75 1.51 -8.68 -11.90
CA ALA A 75 0.82 -8.51 -13.16
C ALA A 75 1.29 -9.55 -14.21
N PRO A 76 0.39 -10.15 -15.01
CA PRO A 76 -1.07 -10.03 -14.92
C PRO A 76 -1.60 -10.68 -13.63
N VAL A 77 -2.59 -10.07 -13.00
CA VAL A 77 -3.22 -10.61 -11.79
C VAL A 77 -4.28 -11.65 -12.15
N LEU A 78 -4.30 -12.75 -11.42
CA LEU A 78 -5.40 -13.71 -11.50
C LEU A 78 -6.65 -13.11 -10.85
N SER A 79 -7.74 -13.05 -11.61
CA SER A 79 -9.06 -12.62 -11.14
C SER A 79 -10.12 -13.65 -11.48
N LEU A 80 -11.28 -13.54 -10.84
CA LEU A 80 -12.45 -14.36 -11.14
C LEU A 80 -13.64 -13.46 -11.52
N PRO A 81 -14.42 -13.84 -12.55
CA PRO A 81 -15.72 -13.23 -12.80
C PRO A 81 -16.66 -13.30 -11.59
N SER A 82 -17.55 -12.33 -11.45
CA SER A 82 -18.51 -12.24 -10.34
C SER A 82 -19.45 -13.43 -10.22
N ASP A 83 -19.74 -14.10 -11.34
CA ASP A 83 -20.53 -15.34 -11.46
C ASP A 83 -19.68 -16.62 -11.35
N SER A 84 -18.41 -16.53 -10.96
CA SER A 84 -17.61 -17.71 -10.65
C SER A 84 -18.11 -18.38 -9.38
N ARG A 85 -17.96 -19.70 -9.26
CA ARG A 85 -18.34 -20.40 -8.02
C ARG A 85 -17.28 -20.19 -6.95
N ILE A 86 -17.71 -20.15 -5.70
CA ILE A 86 -16.78 -20.08 -4.56
C ILE A 86 -15.79 -21.25 -4.54
N LEU A 87 -16.20 -22.44 -5.00
CA LEU A 87 -15.32 -23.61 -5.08
C LEU A 87 -14.13 -23.39 -6.03
N ASP A 88 -14.32 -22.62 -7.10
CA ASP A 88 -13.23 -22.27 -8.03
C ASP A 88 -12.21 -21.40 -7.30
N ALA A 89 -12.68 -20.40 -6.55
CA ALA A 89 -11.83 -19.55 -5.73
C ALA A 89 -11.10 -20.32 -4.63
N TRP A 90 -11.78 -21.25 -3.96
CA TRP A 90 -11.18 -22.14 -2.96
C TRP A 90 -10.04 -22.97 -3.56
N THR A 91 -10.32 -23.64 -4.68
CA THR A 91 -9.34 -24.46 -5.39
C THR A 91 -8.11 -23.64 -5.76
N ILE A 92 -8.31 -22.44 -6.31
CA ILE A 92 -7.23 -21.55 -6.70
C ILE A 92 -6.39 -21.16 -5.47
N MET A 93 -7.00 -20.66 -4.40
CA MET A 93 -6.28 -20.18 -3.21
C MET A 93 -5.54 -21.32 -2.49
N ALA A 94 -6.13 -22.52 -2.43
CA ALA A 94 -5.52 -23.69 -1.80
C ALA A 94 -4.23 -24.15 -2.49
N HIS A 95 -4.12 -23.98 -3.80
CA HIS A 95 -2.97 -24.48 -4.58
C HIS A 95 -1.93 -23.41 -4.92
N LYS A 96 -2.28 -22.12 -4.90
CA LYS A 96 -1.46 -21.07 -5.51
C LYS A 96 -0.75 -20.14 -4.51
N GLY A 97 -0.94 -20.33 -3.21
CA GLY A 97 -0.15 -19.62 -2.18
C GLY A 97 -0.46 -18.12 -2.06
N PHE A 98 -1.60 -17.65 -2.56
CA PHE A 98 -2.11 -16.30 -2.30
C PHE A 98 -3.50 -16.34 -1.69
N HIS A 99 -3.80 -15.33 -0.87
CA HIS A 99 -4.99 -15.30 -0.02
C HIS A 99 -6.08 -14.32 -0.49
N HIS A 100 -5.89 -13.70 -1.64
CA HIS A 100 -6.79 -12.69 -2.18
C HIS A 100 -6.96 -12.87 -3.68
N ILE A 101 -8.21 -12.82 -4.15
CA ILE A 101 -8.57 -12.87 -5.56
C ILE A 101 -9.48 -11.67 -5.86
N PRO A 102 -9.09 -10.78 -6.77
CA PRO A 102 -9.97 -9.78 -7.33
C PRO A 102 -11.15 -10.40 -8.08
N ILE A 103 -12.33 -9.85 -7.84
CA ILE A 103 -13.57 -10.24 -8.51
C ILE A 103 -13.95 -9.17 -9.52
N THR A 104 -14.14 -9.55 -10.77
CA THR A 104 -14.39 -8.64 -11.89
C THR A 104 -15.76 -8.83 -12.50
N SER A 105 -16.27 -7.77 -13.15
CA SER A 105 -17.40 -7.89 -14.07
C SER A 105 -16.97 -8.55 -15.37
N LEU A 106 -17.95 -8.90 -16.21
CA LEU A 106 -17.68 -9.41 -17.57
C LEU A 106 -16.86 -8.42 -18.43
N HIS A 107 -16.89 -7.12 -18.11
CA HIS A 107 -16.12 -6.09 -18.79
C HIS A 107 -14.71 -5.88 -18.21
N GLY A 108 -14.26 -6.71 -17.27
CA GLY A 108 -12.92 -6.62 -16.66
C GLY A 108 -12.77 -5.51 -15.61
N THR A 109 -13.86 -4.84 -15.24
CA THR A 109 -13.85 -3.84 -14.16
C THR A 109 -13.94 -4.53 -12.81
N LEU A 110 -13.24 -4.00 -11.82
CA LEU A 110 -13.25 -4.56 -10.46
C LEU A 110 -14.59 -4.30 -9.76
N VAL A 111 -15.22 -5.36 -9.24
CA VAL A 111 -16.49 -5.28 -8.51
C VAL A 111 -16.36 -5.68 -7.04
N GLY A 112 -15.29 -6.39 -6.67
CA GLY A 112 -14.99 -6.72 -5.28
C GLY A 112 -13.73 -7.54 -5.13
N MET A 113 -13.49 -8.01 -3.92
CA MET A 113 -12.36 -8.87 -3.57
C MET A 113 -12.86 -10.05 -2.77
N LEU A 114 -12.26 -11.21 -3.01
CA LEU A 114 -12.46 -12.38 -2.19
C LEU A 114 -11.18 -12.71 -1.47
N SER A 115 -11.25 -12.88 -0.15
CA SER A 115 -10.13 -13.30 0.68
C SER A 115 -10.34 -14.70 1.25
N TYR A 116 -9.26 -15.34 1.71
CA TYR A 116 -9.36 -16.62 2.42
C TYR A 116 -10.30 -16.53 3.64
N ARG A 117 -10.31 -15.39 4.32
CA ARG A 117 -11.24 -15.12 5.43
C ARG A 117 -12.71 -15.14 5.00
N ASP A 118 -13.01 -14.66 3.80
CA ASP A 118 -14.38 -14.68 3.27
C ASP A 118 -14.81 -16.12 2.96
N LEU A 119 -13.93 -16.90 2.33
CA LEU A 119 -14.13 -18.33 2.09
C LEU A 119 -14.37 -19.11 3.39
N LEU A 120 -13.54 -18.89 4.41
CA LEU A 120 -13.60 -19.60 5.68
C LEU A 120 -14.94 -19.40 6.41
N ARG A 121 -15.55 -18.21 6.29
CA ARG A 121 -16.88 -17.94 6.90
C ARG A 121 -18.01 -18.75 6.25
N HIS A 122 -17.78 -19.31 5.07
CA HIS A 122 -18.77 -20.07 4.31
C HIS A 122 -18.43 -21.57 4.18
N VAL A 123 -17.46 -22.05 4.97
CA VAL A 123 -17.09 -23.48 5.02
C VAL A 123 -18.29 -24.38 5.35
N PRO A 124 -19.18 -24.06 6.31
CA PRO A 124 -20.36 -24.89 6.58
C PRO A 124 -21.24 -25.13 5.34
N GLU A 125 -21.40 -24.12 4.48
CA GLU A 125 -22.15 -24.25 3.23
C GLU A 125 -21.37 -25.00 2.14
N LEU A 126 -20.04 -24.89 2.14
CA LEU A 126 -19.17 -25.66 1.25
C LEU A 126 -19.17 -27.16 1.58
N ILE A 127 -19.26 -27.53 2.86
CA ILE A 127 -19.33 -28.95 3.27
C ILE A 127 -20.74 -29.52 3.10
N ALA A 128 -21.80 -28.74 3.35
CA ALA A 128 -23.19 -29.20 3.21
C ALA A 128 -23.59 -29.54 1.77
N THR A 129 -22.93 -28.90 0.79
CA THR A 129 -23.15 -29.17 -0.64
C THR A 129 -22.52 -30.50 -1.10
N ALA A 130 -21.51 -31.02 -0.39
CA ALA A 130 -20.90 -32.32 -0.69
C ALA A 130 -21.86 -33.50 -0.43
N ASP A 131 -22.75 -33.39 0.57
CA ASP A 131 -23.67 -34.47 0.96
C ASP A 131 -25.00 -34.50 0.18
N THR A 132 -25.41 -33.39 -0.45
CA THR A 132 -26.76 -33.27 -1.05
C THR A 132 -26.80 -33.30 -2.58
N GLY A 133 -25.64 -33.30 -3.27
CA GLY A 133 -25.59 -33.29 -4.74
C GLY A 133 -26.27 -32.08 -5.39
N ARG A 134 -26.73 -31.12 -4.59
CA ARG A 134 -27.36 -29.88 -5.05
C ARG A 134 -26.27 -28.83 -5.15
N ALA A 135 -26.00 -28.46 -6.39
CA ALA A 135 -25.27 -27.25 -6.74
C ALA A 135 -26.01 -26.02 -6.15
N SER A 136 -25.73 -25.71 -4.89
CA SER A 136 -25.85 -24.35 -4.38
C SER A 136 -24.43 -23.86 -4.10
N GLY A 137 -23.61 -23.88 -5.13
CA GLY A 137 -22.33 -23.20 -5.11
C GLY A 137 -22.66 -21.72 -5.20
N LYS A 138 -22.75 -21.04 -4.06
CA LYS A 138 -22.81 -19.58 -4.00
C LYS A 138 -21.73 -19.02 -4.94
N HIS A 139 -22.07 -17.94 -5.62
CA HIS A 139 -21.16 -17.24 -6.51
C HIS A 139 -20.23 -16.34 -5.72
N ALA A 140 -19.09 -15.99 -6.33
CA ALA A 140 -18.13 -15.05 -5.76
C ALA A 140 -18.80 -13.71 -5.40
N ALA A 141 -19.71 -13.21 -6.24
CA ALA A 141 -20.47 -11.99 -5.99
C ALA A 141 -21.27 -11.99 -4.67
N GLU A 142 -21.70 -13.16 -4.21
CA GLU A 142 -22.56 -13.29 -3.03
C GLU A 142 -21.79 -13.18 -1.72
N ILE A 143 -20.47 -13.41 -1.74
CA ILE A 143 -19.63 -13.45 -0.53
C ILE A 143 -18.39 -12.56 -0.60
N MET A 144 -18.10 -11.98 -1.77
CA MET A 144 -17.00 -11.03 -1.91
C MET A 144 -17.19 -9.83 -1.00
N THR A 145 -16.10 -9.24 -0.57
CA THR A 145 -16.12 -7.89 0.00
C THR A 145 -16.29 -6.89 -1.15
N PRO A 146 -17.43 -6.18 -1.24
CA PRO A 146 -17.60 -5.11 -2.21
C PRO A 146 -16.83 -3.87 -1.77
N ARG A 147 -16.70 -2.88 -2.67
CA ARG A 147 -16.13 -1.55 -2.34
C ARG A 147 -14.70 -1.60 -1.79
N VAL A 148 -13.82 -2.15 -2.62
CA VAL A 148 -12.43 -2.39 -2.24
C VAL A 148 -11.56 -1.17 -2.52
N ILE A 149 -10.68 -0.87 -1.57
CA ILE A 149 -9.68 0.17 -1.72
C ILE A 149 -8.73 -0.24 -2.85
N SER A 150 -8.50 0.68 -3.79
CA SER A 150 -7.68 0.46 -4.98
C SER A 150 -6.70 1.61 -5.20
N ALA A 151 -5.65 1.32 -5.95
CA ALA A 151 -4.60 2.26 -6.34
C ALA A 151 -4.35 2.22 -7.86
N THR A 152 -3.50 3.11 -8.37
CA THR A 152 -3.10 3.13 -9.79
C THR A 152 -1.65 2.65 -9.95
N PRO A 153 -1.22 2.28 -11.18
CA PRO A 153 0.17 1.90 -11.45
C PRO A 153 1.21 2.98 -11.08
N THR A 154 0.78 4.23 -10.88
CA THR A 154 1.64 5.37 -10.56
C THR A 154 1.52 5.80 -9.10
N THR A 155 0.75 5.10 -8.27
CA THR A 155 0.66 5.38 -6.83
C THR A 155 1.98 5.01 -6.15
N ASP A 156 2.43 5.83 -5.20
CA ASP A 156 3.64 5.57 -4.41
C ASP A 156 3.44 4.35 -3.51
N LEU A 157 4.44 3.48 -3.42
CA LEU A 157 4.36 2.27 -2.63
C LEU A 157 4.14 2.56 -1.13
N ARG A 158 4.71 3.65 -0.60
CA ARG A 158 4.58 4.08 0.81
C ARG A 158 3.15 4.50 1.11
N GLU A 159 2.52 5.19 0.15
CA GLU A 159 1.10 5.56 0.19
C GLU A 159 0.23 4.29 0.31
N ILE A 160 0.48 3.28 -0.54
CA ILE A 160 -0.24 1.99 -0.48
C ILE A 160 0.01 1.27 0.85
N ALA A 161 1.26 1.19 1.30
CA ALA A 161 1.63 0.53 2.55
C ALA A 161 0.96 1.18 3.77
N ARG A 162 0.89 2.52 3.80
CA ARG A 162 0.18 3.25 4.85
C ARG A 162 -1.30 2.88 4.88
N VAL A 163 -1.95 2.87 3.73
CA VAL A 163 -3.38 2.50 3.64
C VAL A 163 -3.61 1.04 4.04
N MET A 164 -2.72 0.12 3.67
CA MET A 164 -2.79 -1.27 4.15
C MET A 164 -2.75 -1.36 5.69
N LEU A 165 -1.90 -0.56 6.34
CA LEU A 165 -1.79 -0.52 7.81
C LEU A 165 -3.01 0.14 8.46
N GLU A 166 -3.45 1.29 7.96
CA GLU A 166 -4.56 2.07 8.51
C GLU A 166 -5.89 1.33 8.38
N GLU A 167 -6.15 0.77 7.21
CA GLU A 167 -7.41 0.08 6.88
C GLU A 167 -7.37 -1.42 7.20
N ARG A 168 -6.22 -1.91 7.71
CA ARG A 168 -5.99 -3.32 8.07
C ARG A 168 -6.32 -4.29 6.93
N ILE A 169 -5.89 -3.93 5.73
CA ILE A 169 -6.03 -4.74 4.52
C ILE A 169 -4.67 -5.25 4.07
N HIS A 170 -4.66 -6.45 3.47
CA HIS A 170 -3.42 -7.14 3.11
C HIS A 170 -3.16 -7.19 1.60
N ALA A 171 -4.09 -6.67 0.81
CA ALA A 171 -3.97 -6.58 -0.63
C ALA A 171 -4.74 -5.38 -1.18
N VAL A 172 -4.17 -4.73 -2.19
CA VAL A 172 -4.72 -3.56 -2.88
C VAL A 172 -4.71 -3.85 -4.38
N PRO A 173 -5.89 -3.95 -5.01
CA PRO A 173 -6.02 -4.02 -6.47
C PRO A 173 -5.50 -2.74 -7.14
N ILE A 174 -4.79 -2.93 -8.25
CA ILE A 174 -4.25 -1.84 -9.07
C ILE A 174 -5.10 -1.71 -10.33
N LEU A 175 -5.66 -0.52 -10.55
CA LEU A 175 -6.58 -0.21 -11.63
C LEU A 175 -5.97 0.79 -12.61
N ASP A 176 -6.28 0.64 -13.90
CA ASP A 176 -6.00 1.67 -14.89
C ASP A 176 -6.99 2.87 -14.78
N GLN A 177 -6.81 3.86 -15.65
CA GLN A 177 -7.68 5.04 -15.71
C GLN A 177 -9.13 4.71 -16.09
N SER A 178 -9.35 3.60 -16.79
CA SER A 178 -10.66 3.09 -17.19
C SER A 178 -11.29 2.14 -16.16
N ARG A 179 -10.65 1.97 -14.99
CA ARG A 179 -11.06 1.08 -13.89
C ARG A 179 -10.96 -0.42 -14.20
N HIS A 180 -10.19 -0.79 -15.22
CA HIS A 180 -9.84 -2.20 -15.43
C HIS A 180 -8.77 -2.62 -14.45
N LEU A 181 -8.89 -3.85 -13.98
CA LEU A 181 -7.90 -4.47 -13.12
C LEU A 181 -6.63 -4.79 -13.93
N VAL A 182 -5.51 -4.19 -13.55
CA VAL A 182 -4.21 -4.41 -14.22
C VAL A 182 -3.19 -5.13 -13.34
N GLY A 183 -3.38 -5.13 -12.03
CA GLY A 183 -2.49 -5.81 -11.09
C GLY A 183 -3.05 -5.89 -9.69
N ILE A 184 -2.26 -6.49 -8.79
CA ILE A 184 -2.51 -6.50 -7.35
C ILE A 184 -1.20 -6.32 -6.62
N LEU A 185 -1.23 -5.58 -5.52
CA LEU A 185 -0.12 -5.49 -4.59
C LEU A 185 -0.56 -6.06 -3.24
N SER A 186 0.19 -7.01 -2.69
CA SER A 186 -0.04 -7.61 -1.38
C SER A 186 1.03 -7.20 -0.37
N THR A 187 0.77 -7.44 0.92
CA THR A 187 1.79 -7.30 1.96
C THR A 187 3.02 -8.17 1.66
N GLN A 188 2.84 -9.33 1.03
CA GLN A 188 3.96 -10.19 0.64
C GLN A 188 4.81 -9.55 -0.46
N ASP A 189 4.19 -8.84 -1.42
CA ASP A 189 4.92 -8.11 -2.46
C ASP A 189 5.74 -6.95 -1.86
N LEU A 190 5.17 -6.23 -0.88
CA LEU A 190 5.89 -5.21 -0.11
C LEU A 190 7.11 -5.79 0.62
N LEU A 191 6.92 -6.90 1.34
CA LEU A 191 8.00 -7.57 2.07
C LEU A 191 9.08 -8.10 1.12
N ARG A 192 8.67 -8.68 -0.01
CA ARG A 192 9.58 -9.13 -1.06
C ARG A 192 10.36 -7.96 -1.65
N GLY A 193 9.71 -6.82 -1.85
CA GLY A 193 10.35 -5.59 -2.31
C GLY A 193 11.44 -5.12 -1.36
N ILE A 194 11.16 -5.11 -0.04
CA ILE A 194 12.14 -4.78 1.00
C ILE A 194 13.31 -5.78 1.04
N ALA A 195 13.03 -7.06 0.85
CA ALA A 195 14.04 -8.12 0.94
C ALA A 195 14.99 -8.16 -0.28
N ASN A 196 14.47 -7.84 -1.47
CA ASN A 196 15.19 -8.04 -2.74
C ASN A 196 15.74 -6.75 -3.35
N HIS A 197 15.15 -5.61 -3.03
CA HIS A 197 15.67 -4.31 -3.41
C HIS A 197 16.29 -3.70 -2.15
N GLY A 198 17.56 -3.27 -2.23
CA GLY A 198 18.25 -2.57 -1.14
C GLY A 198 17.40 -1.43 -0.56
N PRO A 199 17.71 -0.95 0.66
CA PRO A 199 16.73 -0.33 1.56
C PRO A 199 15.71 0.50 0.80
N LEU A 200 14.44 0.06 0.80
CA LEU A 200 13.36 1.00 0.57
C LEU A 200 13.63 2.09 1.60
N GLU A 201 14.06 3.27 1.17
CA GLU A 201 14.38 4.40 2.03
C GLU A 201 13.06 4.86 2.68
N LEU A 202 12.62 4.09 3.69
CA LEU A 202 11.40 4.24 4.48
C LEU A 202 11.64 5.22 5.64
N TRP A 203 12.52 6.20 5.45
CA TRP A 203 12.90 7.13 6.50
C TRP A 203 11.80 8.18 6.72
N THR A 204 11.40 8.28 7.99
CA THR A 204 10.53 9.27 8.63
C THR A 204 11.11 10.67 8.67
#